data_AF-A0A7Y4LBT2-F1
#
_entry.id   AF-A0A7Y4LBT2-F1
#
_cell.length_a   1.000
_cell.length_b   1.000
_cell.length_c   1.000
_cell.angle_alpha   90.00
_cell.angle_beta   90.00
_cell.angle_gamma   90.00
#
_symmetry.space_group_name_H-M   'P 1'
#
loop_
_entity.id
_entity.type
_entity.pdbx_description
1 polymer ?
#
loop_
_entity_poly.entity_id
_entity_poly.type
_entity_poly.pdbx_seq_one_letter_code
_entity_poly.pdbx_strand_id
1 'polypeptide(L)'
;MLRISSGYDACLWRDGWAVSPDELPIPSALREKIKKFTKESTLHTLRGADVTFDSWLEQHRLEEIEIALALKKAIPYATVSLWKWNGWLEIEDCQFRIDMVDGIVVGEYFWIGPTPDTKDGYHILRKKRIGITLHEKLFFIVLFFLKGYVTPYQQQRFQFREEGAVWYGEDYVSYGDIAKMLCDIENIIKLLKYQLNSPKLEPFLHCAKRAFDFLLPDFVQASYYYDIWLTMSDTEKYHFAKRRSYVFIDFYERLIPKIQALMVQNPQDKYICFAGYMK
;
A
#
# COMPACT_ATOMS: atom_id res chain seq x y z
N MET A 1 4.33 -23.32 13.08
CA MET A 1 3.87 -22.26 12.15
C MET A 1 4.75 -22.30 10.92
N LEU A 2 4.20 -22.21 9.69
CA LEU A 2 5.02 -22.14 8.48
C LEU A 2 5.13 -20.68 8.03
N ARG A 3 6.35 -20.25 7.76
CA ARG A 3 6.69 -18.89 7.40
C ARG A 3 7.39 -18.95 6.05
N ILE A 4 7.04 -18.06 5.13
CA ILE A 4 7.63 -17.97 3.80
C ILE A 4 8.26 -16.60 3.69
N SER A 5 9.54 -16.55 3.34
CA SER A 5 10.23 -15.27 3.17
C SER A 5 11.36 -15.40 2.18
N SER A 6 11.22 -14.77 1.02
CA SER A 6 12.37 -14.55 0.13
C SER A 6 13.33 -13.46 0.65
N GLY A 7 12.95 -12.69 1.68
CA GLY A 7 13.71 -11.60 2.27
C GLY A 7 14.67 -11.98 3.40
N TYR A 8 14.81 -13.27 3.72
CA TYR A 8 15.60 -13.78 4.85
C TYR A 8 16.28 -15.09 4.43
N ASP A 9 17.27 -15.07 3.53
CA ASP A 9 18.16 -16.20 3.12
C ASP A 9 17.55 -17.56 2.67
N ALA A 10 16.28 -17.85 2.92
CA ALA A 10 15.58 -19.10 2.65
C ALA A 10 14.07 -18.87 2.53
N CYS A 11 13.41 -19.40 1.49
CA CYS A 11 11.98 -19.15 1.29
C CYS A 11 11.03 -19.86 2.25
N LEU A 12 11.49 -20.82 3.06
CA LEU A 12 10.65 -21.58 3.98
C LEU A 12 11.27 -21.63 5.36
N TRP A 13 10.45 -21.32 6.35
CA TRP A 13 10.80 -21.26 7.76
C TRP A 13 9.77 -22.01 8.59
N ARG A 14 10.23 -22.79 9.57
CA ARG A 14 9.40 -23.39 10.62
C ARG A 14 10.06 -23.14 11.95
N ASP A 15 9.33 -22.48 12.84
CA ASP A 15 9.74 -22.22 14.23
C ASP A 15 11.15 -21.57 14.34
N GLY A 16 11.45 -20.65 13.41
CA GLY A 16 12.71 -19.89 13.39
C GLY A 16 13.86 -20.57 12.64
N TRP A 17 13.62 -21.71 11.99
CA TRP A 17 14.63 -22.44 11.23
C TRP A 17 14.24 -22.55 9.76
N ALA A 18 15.23 -22.40 8.87
CA ALA A 18 15.03 -22.70 7.44
C ALA A 18 14.70 -24.19 7.25
N VAL A 19 13.73 -24.48 6.39
CA VAL A 19 13.27 -25.85 6.14
C VAL A 19 13.35 -26.16 4.65
N SER A 20 13.85 -27.36 4.31
CA SER A 20 13.84 -27.80 2.93
C SER A 20 12.40 -28.08 2.46
N PRO A 21 12.01 -27.63 1.25
CA PRO A 21 10.74 -28.04 0.63
C PRO A 21 10.57 -29.57 0.53
N ASP A 22 11.67 -30.34 0.55
CA ASP A 22 11.64 -31.81 0.53
C ASP A 22 11.08 -32.42 1.82
N GLU A 23 11.14 -31.69 2.94
CA GLU A 23 10.67 -32.15 4.26
C GLU A 23 9.17 -31.91 4.49
N LEU A 24 8.51 -31.21 3.58
CA LEU A 24 7.09 -30.88 3.69
C LEU A 24 6.19 -31.88 2.94
N PRO A 25 5.00 -32.18 3.48
CA PRO A 25 4.02 -33.04 2.83
C PRO A 25 3.27 -32.27 1.71
N ILE A 26 4.01 -31.84 0.69
CA ILE A 26 3.51 -31.02 -0.42
C ILE A 26 3.71 -31.71 -1.77
N PRO A 27 2.90 -31.40 -2.80
CA PRO A 27 3.06 -31.94 -4.15
C PRO A 27 4.44 -31.62 -4.74
N SER A 28 4.99 -32.54 -5.54
CA SER A 28 6.30 -32.39 -6.21
C SER A 28 6.39 -31.11 -7.05
N ALA A 29 5.32 -30.76 -7.77
CA ALA A 29 5.26 -29.53 -8.55
C ALA A 29 5.42 -28.26 -7.70
N LEU A 30 4.77 -28.20 -6.53
CA LEU A 30 4.90 -27.07 -5.60
C LEU A 30 6.29 -27.01 -4.98
N ARG A 31 6.84 -28.17 -4.63
CA ARG A 31 8.20 -28.31 -4.11
C ARG A 31 9.25 -27.75 -5.07
N GLU A 32 9.18 -28.13 -6.35
CA GLU A 32 10.11 -27.64 -7.36
C GLU A 32 9.91 -26.14 -7.65
N LYS A 33 8.66 -25.64 -7.63
CA LYS A 33 8.38 -24.20 -7.72
C LYS A 33 9.08 -23.43 -6.58
N ILE A 34 8.97 -23.90 -5.34
CA ILE A 34 9.62 -23.27 -4.19
C ILE A 34 11.14 -23.29 -4.33
N LYS A 35 11.74 -24.44 -4.68
CA LYS A 35 13.20 -24.57 -4.88
C LYS A 35 13.70 -23.61 -5.96
N LYS A 36 12.99 -23.51 -7.08
CA LYS A 36 13.31 -22.58 -8.16
C LYS A 36 13.27 -21.13 -7.66
N PHE A 37 12.16 -20.76 -7.01
CA PHE A 37 11.96 -19.42 -6.45
C PHE A 37 13.06 -19.04 -5.44
N THR A 38 13.41 -19.95 -4.53
CA THR A 38 14.53 -19.76 -3.57
C THR A 38 15.85 -19.54 -4.28
N LYS A 39 16.16 -20.36 -5.27
CA LYS A 39 17.41 -20.23 -6.03
C LYS A 39 17.49 -18.89 -6.75
N GLU A 40 16.40 -18.44 -7.38
CA GLU A 40 16.32 -17.15 -8.08
C GLU A 40 16.48 -15.98 -7.11
N SER A 41 15.76 -16.02 -5.98
CA SER A 41 15.88 -15.04 -4.89
C SER A 41 17.32 -14.96 -4.35
N THR A 42 17.93 -16.09 -3.98
CA THR A 42 19.31 -16.13 -3.47
C THR A 42 20.31 -15.61 -4.50
N LEU A 43 20.18 -16.00 -5.76
CA LEU A 43 21.05 -15.50 -6.83
C LEU A 43 20.91 -14.00 -7.02
N HIS A 44 19.70 -13.45 -6.86
CA HIS A 44 19.46 -12.02 -6.94
C HIS A 44 20.11 -11.29 -5.75
N THR A 45 19.91 -11.76 -4.52
CA THR A 45 20.52 -11.20 -3.29
C THR A 45 22.06 -11.18 -3.38
N LEU A 46 22.66 -12.25 -3.88
CA LEU A 46 24.11 -12.37 -4.01
C LEU A 46 24.72 -11.49 -5.12
N ARG A 47 23.91 -11.02 -6.08
CA ARG A 47 24.40 -10.27 -7.26
C ARG A 47 24.45 -8.76 -7.09
N GLY A 48 23.94 -8.19 -5.99
CA GLY A 48 24.13 -6.77 -5.69
C GLY A 48 23.02 -6.16 -4.84
N ALA A 49 23.42 -5.53 -3.73
CA ALA A 49 22.60 -5.07 -2.62
C ALA A 49 22.09 -3.62 -2.71
N ASP A 50 22.06 -2.99 -3.89
CA ASP A 50 21.59 -1.61 -4.00
C ASP A 50 20.38 -1.50 -4.94
N VAL A 51 19.25 -1.08 -4.38
CA VAL A 51 17.99 -0.66 -5.04
C VAL A 51 17.22 -1.75 -5.82
N THR A 52 17.86 -2.86 -6.21
CA THR A 52 17.25 -3.90 -7.05
C THR A 52 16.47 -4.97 -6.27
N PHE A 53 16.79 -5.23 -5.00
CA PHE A 53 16.15 -6.32 -4.24
C PHE A 53 14.67 -6.06 -3.96
N ASP A 54 14.31 -4.85 -3.53
CA ASP A 54 12.91 -4.46 -3.32
C ASP A 54 12.13 -4.44 -4.64
N SER A 55 12.77 -4.03 -5.75
CA SER A 55 12.19 -4.11 -7.10
C SER A 55 11.94 -5.56 -7.52
N TRP A 56 12.86 -6.48 -7.23
CA TRP A 56 12.71 -7.90 -7.56
C TRP A 56 11.60 -8.54 -6.74
N LEU A 57 11.56 -8.29 -5.43
CA LEU A 57 10.51 -8.74 -4.53
C LEU A 57 9.14 -8.24 -4.98
N GLU A 58 9.03 -6.99 -5.40
CA GLU A 58 7.76 -6.44 -5.88
C GLU A 58 7.32 -7.06 -7.22
N GLN A 59 8.26 -7.31 -8.14
CA GLN A 59 7.97 -8.02 -9.40
C GLN A 59 7.52 -9.47 -9.18
N HIS A 60 8.09 -10.13 -8.17
CA HIS A 60 7.84 -11.55 -7.88
C HIS A 60 6.88 -11.75 -6.71
N ARG A 61 6.26 -10.67 -6.21
CA ARG A 61 5.32 -10.69 -5.07
C ARG A 61 4.12 -11.59 -5.34
N LEU A 62 3.60 -11.55 -6.56
CA LEU A 62 2.48 -12.40 -6.97
C LEU A 62 2.88 -13.87 -6.92
N GLU A 63 4.10 -14.21 -7.36
CA GLU A 63 4.61 -15.58 -7.30
C GLU A 63 4.82 -16.06 -5.86
N GLU A 64 5.33 -15.20 -4.96
CA GLU A 64 5.46 -15.51 -3.53
C GLU A 64 4.09 -15.76 -2.87
N ILE A 65 3.08 -14.94 -3.20
CA ILE A 65 1.70 -15.12 -2.73
C ILE A 65 1.10 -16.41 -3.30
N GLU A 66 1.30 -16.71 -4.59
CA GLU A 66 0.84 -17.96 -5.21
C GLU A 66 1.44 -19.19 -4.53
N ILE A 67 2.74 -19.17 -4.27
CA ILE A 67 3.45 -20.24 -3.53
C ILE A 67 2.83 -20.41 -2.15
N ALA A 68 2.59 -19.31 -1.43
CA ALA A 68 2.01 -19.31 -0.10
C ALA A 68 0.57 -19.85 -0.07
N LEU A 69 -0.27 -19.45 -1.03
CA LEU A 69 -1.62 -19.97 -1.19
C LEU A 69 -1.62 -21.46 -1.52
N ALA A 70 -0.72 -21.91 -2.40
CA ALA A 70 -0.56 -23.32 -2.73
C ALA A 70 -0.09 -24.14 -1.51
N LEU A 71 0.80 -23.58 -0.69
CA LEU A 71 1.23 -24.18 0.57
C LEU A 71 0.08 -24.27 1.59
N LYS A 72 -0.71 -23.20 1.74
CA LYS A 72 -1.89 -23.19 2.61
C LYS A 72 -2.91 -24.24 2.15
N LYS A 73 -3.09 -24.42 0.84
CA LYS A 73 -3.97 -25.47 0.28
C LYS A 73 -3.43 -26.88 0.52
N ALA A 74 -2.12 -27.09 0.37
CA ALA A 74 -1.49 -28.40 0.57
C ALA A 74 -1.39 -28.79 2.06
N ILE A 75 -1.26 -27.80 2.94
CA ILE A 75 -1.15 -27.97 4.39
C ILE A 75 -2.17 -27.06 5.10
N PRO A 76 -3.48 -27.36 5.07
CA PRO A 76 -4.53 -26.45 5.55
C PRO A 76 -4.40 -26.05 7.02
N TYR A 77 -3.85 -26.95 7.83
CA TYR A 77 -3.65 -26.75 9.27
C TYR A 77 -2.42 -25.89 9.60
N ALA A 78 -1.56 -25.59 8.63
CA ALA A 78 -0.48 -24.66 8.85
C ALA A 78 -0.99 -23.21 8.75
N THR A 79 -0.63 -22.38 9.72
CA THR A 79 -0.58 -20.93 9.52
C THR A 79 0.58 -20.66 8.56
N VAL A 80 0.28 -20.00 7.44
CA VAL A 80 1.26 -19.58 6.44
C VAL A 80 1.39 -18.08 6.53
N SER A 81 2.61 -17.59 6.80
CA SER A 81 2.88 -16.15 6.92
C SER A 81 3.97 -15.70 5.96
N LEU A 82 3.86 -14.51 5.37
CA LEU A 82 4.93 -13.87 4.60
C LEU A 82 5.70 -12.85 5.47
N TRP A 83 7.00 -12.70 5.25
CA TRP A 83 7.76 -11.60 5.86
C TRP A 83 7.58 -10.31 5.06
N LYS A 84 6.94 -9.29 5.64
CA LYS A 84 6.80 -7.97 5.03
C LYS A 84 6.90 -6.88 6.09
N TRP A 85 7.51 -5.75 5.71
CA TRP A 85 7.59 -4.54 6.55
C TRP A 85 8.07 -4.81 7.98
N ASN A 86 9.09 -5.65 8.12
CA ASN A 86 9.69 -6.10 9.40
C ASN A 86 8.77 -6.92 10.31
N GLY A 87 7.75 -7.58 9.74
CA GLY A 87 6.85 -8.47 10.48
C GLY A 87 6.44 -9.70 9.67
N TRP A 88 6.01 -10.74 10.39
CA TRP A 88 5.34 -11.89 9.80
C TRP A 88 3.84 -11.60 9.71
N LEU A 89 3.28 -11.66 8.50
CA LEU A 89 1.86 -11.44 8.23
C LEU A 89 1.24 -12.71 7.67
N GLU A 90 0.05 -13.08 8.14
CA GLU A 90 -0.69 -14.22 7.58
C GLU A 90 -0.98 -14.01 6.09
N ILE A 91 -1.07 -15.10 5.31
CA ILE A 91 -1.23 -15.00 3.86
C ILE A 91 -2.52 -14.29 3.46
N GLU A 92 -3.59 -14.50 4.22
CA GLU A 92 -4.89 -13.83 4.09
C GLU A 92 -4.73 -12.31 4.31
N ASP A 93 -3.88 -11.91 5.25
CA ASP A 93 -3.56 -10.51 5.54
C ASP A 93 -2.67 -9.88 4.43
N CYS A 94 -1.86 -10.67 3.73
CA CYS A 94 -1.01 -10.20 2.64
C CYS A 94 -1.75 -9.83 1.35
N GLN A 95 -3.03 -10.20 1.25
CA GLN A 95 -3.90 -9.88 0.12
C GLN A 95 -4.47 -8.45 0.20
N PHE A 96 -4.44 -7.82 1.38
CA PHE A 96 -4.82 -6.43 1.52
C PHE A 96 -3.75 -5.55 0.88
N ARG A 97 -4.05 -5.05 -0.31
CA ARG A 97 -3.17 -4.15 -1.06
C ARG A 97 -3.98 -3.02 -1.64
N ILE A 98 -3.47 -1.81 -1.45
CA ILE A 98 -3.99 -0.62 -2.09
C ILE A 98 -3.33 -0.48 -3.47
N ASP A 99 -4.12 -0.61 -4.52
CA ASP A 99 -3.60 -0.55 -5.89
C ASP A 99 -3.31 0.89 -6.32
N MET A 100 -2.25 1.03 -7.12
CA MET A 100 -1.84 2.28 -7.75
C MET A 100 -1.52 2.02 -9.21
N VAL A 101 -2.09 2.82 -10.10
CA VAL A 101 -1.88 2.70 -11.55
C VAL A 101 -0.99 3.83 -12.01
N ASP A 102 0.02 3.51 -12.82
CA ASP A 102 0.83 4.53 -13.47
C ASP A 102 0.07 5.15 -14.65
N GLY A 103 0.03 6.48 -14.70
CA GLY A 103 -0.68 7.26 -15.71
C GLY A 103 -2.08 7.69 -15.27
N ILE A 104 -2.96 7.97 -16.25
CA ILE A 104 -4.36 8.40 -16.02
C ILE A 104 -5.29 7.24 -16.31
N VAL A 105 -6.12 6.88 -15.33
CA VAL A 105 -7.29 6.00 -15.52
C VAL A 105 -8.56 6.85 -15.48
N VAL A 106 -9.50 6.58 -16.39
CA VAL A 106 -10.79 7.27 -16.47
C VAL A 106 -11.80 6.54 -15.57
N GLY A 107 -12.70 7.29 -14.91
CA GLY A 107 -13.78 6.72 -14.09
C GLY A 107 -13.68 7.15 -12.63
N GLU A 108 -13.94 6.21 -11.72
CA GLU A 108 -13.93 6.35 -10.25
C GLU A 108 -12.50 6.41 -9.69
N TYR A 109 -11.71 7.31 -10.23
CA TYR A 109 -10.29 7.40 -9.97
C TYR A 109 -9.85 8.85 -9.77
N PHE A 110 -8.93 9.06 -8.84
CA PHE A 110 -8.23 10.32 -8.67
C PHE A 110 -6.80 10.22 -9.16
N TRP A 111 -6.34 11.28 -9.80
CA TRP A 111 -5.04 11.43 -10.39
C TRP A 111 -4.15 12.36 -9.56
N ILE A 112 -2.88 12.03 -9.49
CA ILE A 112 -1.81 12.81 -8.89
C ILE A 112 -0.74 13.02 -9.95
N GLY A 113 -0.40 14.27 -10.28
CA GLY A 113 0.68 14.51 -11.23
C GLY A 113 1.16 15.95 -11.33
N PRO A 114 2.26 16.17 -12.06
CA PRO A 114 2.94 17.46 -12.11
C PRO A 114 2.25 18.44 -13.05
N THR A 115 2.23 19.72 -12.66
CA THR A 115 1.63 20.81 -13.45
C THR A 115 2.46 22.09 -13.38
N PRO A 116 2.56 22.84 -14.50
CA PRO A 116 3.35 24.07 -14.56
C PRO A 116 2.70 25.22 -13.80
N ASP A 117 1.36 25.23 -13.69
CA ASP A 117 0.61 26.28 -13.01
C ASP A 117 -0.67 25.78 -12.33
N THR A 118 -1.34 26.72 -11.66
CA THR A 118 -2.61 26.54 -10.95
C THR A 118 -3.80 27.18 -11.69
N LYS A 119 -3.58 27.67 -12.92
CA LYS A 119 -4.54 28.51 -13.65
C LYS A 119 -5.25 27.74 -14.75
N ASP A 120 -4.58 26.74 -15.31
CA ASP A 120 -5.11 25.94 -16.40
C ASP A 120 -5.65 24.62 -15.86
N GLY A 121 -6.94 24.61 -15.50
CA GLY A 121 -7.61 23.45 -14.91
C GLY A 121 -7.71 22.19 -15.80
N TYR A 122 -8.67 21.32 -15.49
CA TYR A 122 -8.85 19.93 -15.97
C TYR A 122 -8.68 19.69 -17.48
N HIS A 123 -8.85 20.72 -18.29
CA HIS A 123 -8.66 20.68 -19.73
C HIS A 123 -7.21 20.45 -20.19
N ILE A 124 -6.20 20.87 -19.41
CA ILE A 124 -4.79 20.53 -19.70
C ILE A 124 -4.42 19.13 -19.16
N LEU A 125 -5.04 18.72 -18.06
CA LEU A 125 -4.81 17.40 -17.44
C LEU A 125 -5.12 16.24 -18.38
N ARG A 126 -6.17 16.36 -19.21
CA ARG A 126 -6.52 15.35 -20.24
C ARG A 126 -5.42 15.10 -21.29
N LYS A 127 -4.46 16.02 -21.46
CA LYS A 127 -3.37 15.90 -22.44
C LYS A 127 -2.09 15.31 -21.85
N LYS A 128 -1.87 15.40 -20.53
CA LYS A 128 -0.69 14.84 -19.86
C LYS A 128 -1.01 13.42 -19.37
N ARG A 129 -0.23 12.41 -19.81
CA ARG A 129 -0.36 11.02 -19.31
C ARG A 129 0.55 10.70 -18.11
N ILE A 130 1.29 11.68 -17.61
CA ILE A 130 2.32 11.49 -16.58
C ILE A 130 1.69 11.71 -15.22
N GLY A 131 1.71 10.69 -14.36
CA GLY A 131 1.17 10.77 -13.00
C GLY A 131 0.87 9.39 -12.43
N ILE A 132 0.18 9.37 -11.31
CA ILE A 132 -0.29 8.17 -10.62
C ILE A 132 -1.81 8.31 -10.48
N THR A 133 -2.53 7.22 -10.70
CA THR A 133 -3.96 7.15 -10.49
C THR A 133 -4.28 6.15 -9.39
N LEU A 134 -5.21 6.53 -8.52
CA LEU A 134 -5.67 5.79 -7.37
C LEU A 134 -7.20 5.72 -7.42
N HIS A 135 -7.80 4.62 -6.95
CA HIS A 135 -9.25 4.53 -6.83
C HIS A 135 -9.78 5.70 -5.99
N GLU A 136 -10.89 6.33 -6.35
CA GLU A 136 -11.40 7.52 -5.65
C GLU A 136 -11.58 7.29 -4.15
N LYS A 137 -12.11 6.13 -3.78
CA LYS A 137 -12.24 5.68 -2.39
C LYS A 137 -10.92 5.67 -1.63
N LEU A 138 -9.76 5.65 -2.29
CA LEU A 138 -8.43 5.75 -1.68
C LEU A 138 -7.95 7.19 -1.50
N PHE A 139 -8.75 8.20 -1.84
CA PHE A 139 -8.32 9.58 -1.68
C PHE A 139 -8.16 9.96 -0.20
N PHE A 140 -8.95 9.35 0.70
CA PHE A 140 -8.93 9.73 2.12
C PHE A 140 -7.55 9.52 2.80
N ILE A 141 -6.78 8.49 2.39
CA ILE A 141 -5.44 8.23 2.94
C ILE A 141 -4.46 9.33 2.56
N VAL A 142 -4.52 9.78 1.30
CA VAL A 142 -3.70 10.90 0.81
C VAL A 142 -4.17 12.21 1.45
N LEU A 143 -5.49 12.38 1.57
CA LEU A 143 -6.11 13.57 2.14
C LEU A 143 -5.68 13.84 3.59
N PHE A 144 -5.47 12.80 4.40
CA PHE A 144 -5.01 12.95 5.78
C PHE A 144 -3.77 13.84 5.89
N PHE A 145 -2.80 13.62 5.00
CA PHE A 145 -1.58 14.42 4.93
C PHE A 145 -1.80 15.72 4.16
N LEU A 146 -2.52 15.66 3.04
CA LEU A 146 -2.75 16.80 2.15
C LEU A 146 -3.40 18.00 2.86
N LYS A 147 -4.29 17.75 3.85
CA LYS A 147 -4.97 18.80 4.61
C LYS A 147 -4.02 19.80 5.26
N GLY A 148 -2.83 19.38 5.68
CA GLY A 148 -1.83 20.29 6.28
C GLY A 148 -1.21 21.28 5.29
N TYR A 149 -1.38 21.05 3.99
CA TYR A 149 -0.63 21.71 2.92
C TYR A 149 -1.52 22.39 1.87
N VAL A 150 -2.84 22.33 2.03
CA VAL A 150 -3.84 22.99 1.17
C VAL A 150 -4.53 24.13 1.92
N THR A 151 -4.97 25.15 1.19
CA THR A 151 -5.62 26.34 1.76
C THR A 151 -6.94 26.00 2.47
N PRO A 152 -7.41 26.81 3.44
CA PRO A 152 -8.70 26.58 4.10
C PRO A 152 -9.89 26.46 3.14
N TYR A 153 -9.86 27.20 2.03
CA TYR A 153 -10.89 27.10 0.98
C TYR A 153 -10.85 25.75 0.26
N GLN A 154 -9.66 25.26 -0.07
CA GLN A 154 -9.49 23.90 -0.61
C GLN A 154 -9.91 22.86 0.44
N GLN A 155 -9.62 23.09 1.72
CA GLN A 155 -10.04 22.21 2.80
C GLN A 155 -11.57 22.05 2.89
N GLN A 156 -12.32 23.12 2.64
CA GLN A 156 -13.80 23.12 2.65
C GLN A 156 -14.42 22.32 1.50
N ARG A 157 -13.65 22.08 0.41
CA ARG A 157 -14.08 21.18 -0.68
C ARG A 157 -13.98 19.71 -0.28
N PHE A 158 -13.36 19.39 0.86
CA PHE A 158 -13.35 18.05 1.43
C PHE A 158 -14.45 17.93 2.48
N GLN A 159 -15.58 17.34 2.10
CA GLN A 159 -16.65 17.04 3.06
C GLN A 159 -16.74 15.54 3.27
N PHE A 160 -16.71 15.13 4.54
CA PHE A 160 -17.09 13.77 4.91
C PHE A 160 -18.61 13.70 5.03
N ARG A 161 -19.24 12.80 4.28
CA ARG A 161 -20.65 12.43 4.43
C ARG A 161 -20.74 10.98 4.92
N GLU A 162 -21.91 10.57 5.37
CA GLU A 162 -22.15 9.17 5.81
C GLU A 162 -21.91 8.17 4.66
N GLU A 163 -22.12 8.60 3.42
CA GLU A 163 -22.00 7.79 2.21
C GLU A 163 -20.57 7.75 1.63
N GLY A 164 -19.66 8.63 2.08
CA GLY A 164 -18.35 8.78 1.44
C GLY A 164 -17.61 10.08 1.73
N ALA A 165 -16.43 10.22 1.15
CA ALA A 165 -15.72 11.50 1.08
C ALA A 165 -16.12 12.20 -0.22
N VAL A 166 -16.80 13.34 -0.13
CA VAL A 166 -17.14 14.12 -1.31
C VAL A 166 -15.98 15.04 -1.64
N TRP A 167 -15.41 14.88 -2.83
CA TRP A 167 -14.38 15.77 -3.35
C TRP A 167 -14.63 16.11 -4.81
N TYR A 168 -14.56 17.41 -5.07
CA TYR A 168 -14.76 17.99 -6.40
C TYR A 168 -13.64 18.97 -6.73
N GLY A 169 -12.91 18.65 -7.80
CA GLY A 169 -12.04 19.60 -8.47
C GLY A 169 -10.57 19.22 -8.37
N GLU A 170 -9.75 20.25 -8.19
CA GLU A 170 -8.30 20.17 -8.32
C GLU A 170 -7.64 20.95 -7.21
N ASP A 171 -6.64 20.33 -6.63
CA ASP A 171 -5.81 20.92 -5.60
C ASP A 171 -4.36 20.93 -6.03
N TYR A 172 -3.75 22.10 -5.96
CA TYR A 172 -2.40 22.35 -6.42
C TYR A 172 -1.52 22.60 -5.21
N VAL A 173 -0.50 21.76 -5.03
CA VAL A 173 0.44 21.85 -3.91
C VAL A 173 1.84 22.05 -4.44
N SER A 174 2.56 23.03 -3.89
CA SER A 174 3.91 23.35 -4.34
C SER A 174 4.85 22.16 -4.13
N TYR A 175 5.86 22.01 -4.99
CA TYR A 175 6.88 20.96 -4.79
C TYR A 175 7.55 21.03 -3.42
N GLY A 176 7.77 22.24 -2.88
CA GLY A 176 8.33 22.42 -1.55
C GLY A 176 7.43 21.91 -0.43
N ASP A 177 6.11 22.06 -0.57
CA ASP A 177 5.14 21.56 0.42
C ASP A 177 4.87 20.06 0.24
N ILE A 178 4.91 19.56 -1.00
CA ILE A 178 4.90 18.10 -1.26
C ILE A 178 6.10 17.43 -0.58
N ALA A 179 7.31 18.00 -0.70
CA ALA A 179 8.48 17.42 -0.04
C ALA A 179 8.29 17.30 1.49
N LYS A 180 7.71 18.32 2.13
CA LYS A 180 7.37 18.27 3.57
C LYS A 180 6.30 17.22 3.86
N MET A 181 5.25 17.15 3.04
CA MET A 181 4.19 16.15 3.16
C MET A 181 4.76 14.73 3.08
N LEU A 182 5.69 14.46 2.15
CA LEU A 182 6.35 13.17 2.03
C LEU A 182 7.19 12.84 3.27
N CYS A 183 7.91 13.81 3.84
CA CYS A 183 8.63 13.63 5.10
C CYS A 183 7.68 13.30 6.27
N ASP A 184 6.49 13.92 6.34
CA ASP A 184 5.49 13.59 7.35
C ASP A 184 4.97 12.16 7.19
N ILE A 185 4.76 11.72 5.95
CA ILE A 185 4.38 10.34 5.64
C ILE A 185 5.47 9.37 6.07
N GLU A 186 6.74 9.64 5.77
CA GLU A 186 7.88 8.83 6.22
C GLU A 186 7.95 8.71 7.75
N ASN A 187 7.69 9.83 8.45
CA ASN A 187 7.61 9.83 9.91
C ASN A 187 6.48 8.94 10.44
N ILE A 188 5.30 8.97 9.81
CA ILE A 188 4.19 8.06 10.15
C ILE A 188 4.57 6.61 9.86
N ILE A 189 5.18 6.30 8.70
CA ILE A 189 5.66 4.94 8.40
C ILE A 189 6.62 4.45 9.50
N LYS A 190 7.58 5.27 9.90
CA LYS A 190 8.53 4.92 10.95
C LYS A 190 7.82 4.63 12.28
N LEU A 191 6.84 5.44 12.64
CA LEU A 191 6.03 5.20 13.84
C LEU A 191 5.22 3.90 13.71
N LEU A 192 4.58 3.63 12.58
CA LEU A 192 3.83 2.39 12.36
C LEU A 192 4.73 1.14 12.45
N LYS A 193 5.95 1.20 11.92
CA LYS A 193 6.92 0.09 11.95
C LYS A 193 7.51 -0.18 13.33
N TYR A 194 7.87 0.87 14.07
CA TYR A 194 8.73 0.72 15.26
C TYR A 194 8.09 1.19 16.56
N GLN A 195 6.99 1.96 16.50
CA GLN A 195 6.37 2.61 17.65
C GLN A 195 4.84 2.61 17.54
N LEU A 196 4.24 1.46 17.25
CA LEU A 196 2.80 1.32 16.98
C LEU A 196 1.88 1.80 18.13
N ASN A 197 2.41 1.95 19.34
CA ASN A 197 1.69 2.47 20.52
C ASN A 197 1.94 3.96 20.77
N SER A 198 2.60 4.68 19.86
CA SER A 198 2.89 6.10 20.02
C SER A 198 1.59 6.93 20.00
N PRO A 199 1.36 7.83 20.97
CA PRO A 199 0.21 8.74 20.94
C PRO A 199 0.15 9.62 19.68
N LYS A 200 1.30 9.83 19.01
CA LYS A 200 1.40 10.57 17.75
C LYS A 200 0.72 9.85 16.57
N LEU A 201 0.49 8.54 16.68
CA LEU A 201 -0.21 7.75 15.66
C LEU A 201 -1.73 7.80 15.80
N GLU A 202 -2.29 8.24 16.92
CA GLU A 202 -3.73 8.19 17.17
C GLU A 202 -4.55 8.89 16.07
N PRO A 203 -4.21 10.11 15.62
CA PRO A 203 -4.96 10.77 14.57
C PRO A 203 -4.92 10.00 13.25
N PHE A 204 -3.77 9.41 12.93
CA PHE A 204 -3.59 8.58 11.75
C PHE A 204 -4.40 7.28 11.84
N LEU A 205 -4.35 6.58 12.98
CA LEU A 205 -5.08 5.33 13.19
C LEU A 205 -6.60 5.53 13.15
N HIS A 206 -7.11 6.68 13.63
CA HIS A 206 -8.51 7.05 13.44
C HIS A 206 -8.87 7.27 11.96
N CYS A 207 -8.00 7.90 11.19
CA CYS A 207 -8.21 8.04 9.74
C CYS A 207 -8.13 6.69 9.02
N ALA A 208 -7.15 5.86 9.38
CA ALA A 208 -6.97 4.50 8.90
C ALA A 208 -8.16 3.58 9.25
N LYS A 209 -8.81 3.79 10.40
CA LYS A 209 -10.06 3.09 10.71
C LYS A 209 -11.14 3.43 9.68
N ARG A 210 -11.35 4.72 9.43
CA ARG A 210 -12.34 5.20 8.43
C ARG A 210 -12.00 4.74 7.02
N ALA A 211 -10.72 4.54 6.73
CA ALA A 211 -10.26 3.92 5.50
C ALA A 211 -10.95 2.59 5.22
N PHE A 212 -10.91 1.70 6.21
CA PHE A 212 -11.37 0.34 6.06
C PHE A 212 -12.89 0.27 5.89
N ASP A 213 -13.65 1.26 6.37
CA ASP A 213 -15.08 1.38 6.05
C ASP A 213 -15.31 1.44 4.52
N PHE A 214 -14.40 2.04 3.76
CA PHE A 214 -14.52 2.18 2.30
C PHE A 214 -13.74 1.12 1.51
N LEU A 215 -12.63 0.62 2.05
CA LEU A 215 -11.72 -0.26 1.31
C LEU A 215 -12.07 -1.75 1.39
N LEU A 216 -12.66 -2.18 2.50
CA LEU A 216 -12.97 -3.59 2.71
C LEU A 216 -13.89 -4.19 1.63
N PRO A 217 -14.92 -3.49 1.11
CA PRO A 217 -15.76 -4.02 0.03
C PRO A 217 -15.00 -4.34 -1.27
N ASP A 218 -13.93 -3.60 -1.59
CA ASP A 218 -13.26 -3.69 -2.89
C ASP A 218 -12.08 -4.68 -2.89
N PHE A 219 -11.67 -5.17 -1.73
CA PHE A 219 -10.71 -6.28 -1.67
C PHE A 219 -11.44 -7.58 -2.03
N VAL A 220 -11.13 -8.18 -3.18
CA VAL A 220 -11.87 -9.28 -3.86
C VAL A 220 -12.17 -10.53 -2.98
N GLN A 221 -11.46 -10.74 -1.86
CA GLN A 221 -11.73 -11.84 -0.90
C GLN A 221 -12.26 -11.35 0.46
N ALA A 222 -12.54 -10.05 0.61
CA ALA A 222 -12.92 -9.43 1.85
C ALA A 222 -14.43 -9.37 2.11
N SER A 223 -15.28 -10.11 1.36
CA SER A 223 -16.69 -10.28 1.75
C SER A 223 -16.79 -10.78 3.21
N TYR A 224 -15.98 -11.77 3.59
CA TYR A 224 -15.89 -12.26 4.97
C TYR A 224 -15.39 -11.21 5.96
N TYR A 225 -14.33 -10.47 5.63
CA TYR A 225 -13.78 -9.44 6.50
C TYR A 225 -14.71 -8.23 6.63
N TYR A 226 -15.47 -7.93 5.58
CA TYR A 226 -16.45 -6.86 5.54
C TYR A 226 -17.65 -7.20 6.44
N ASP A 227 -18.18 -8.42 6.36
CA ASP A 227 -19.25 -8.87 7.26
C ASP A 227 -18.80 -8.81 8.72
N ILE A 228 -17.58 -9.27 9.03
CA ILE A 228 -17.01 -9.14 10.38
C ILE A 228 -16.87 -7.67 10.76
N TRP A 229 -16.32 -6.84 9.88
CA TRP A 229 -16.11 -5.41 10.13
C TRP A 229 -17.40 -4.68 10.50
N LEU A 230 -18.51 -4.99 9.82
CA LEU A 230 -19.82 -4.41 10.13
C LEU A 230 -20.32 -4.76 11.53
N THR A 231 -19.92 -5.93 12.06
CA THR A 231 -20.28 -6.38 13.41
C THR A 231 -19.31 -5.95 14.51
N MET A 232 -18.13 -5.44 14.16
CA MET A 232 -17.12 -4.99 15.11
C MET A 232 -17.54 -3.67 15.79
N SER A 233 -17.32 -3.61 17.11
CA SER A 233 -17.36 -2.37 17.87
C SER A 233 -16.30 -1.37 17.41
N ASP A 234 -16.48 -0.12 17.79
CA ASP A 234 -15.54 0.95 17.44
C ASP A 234 -14.11 0.71 17.93
N THR A 235 -13.96 0.09 19.11
CA THR A 235 -12.68 -0.32 19.68
C THR A 235 -12.06 -1.48 18.89
N GLU A 236 -12.86 -2.47 18.48
CA GLU A 236 -12.39 -3.59 17.67
C GLU A 236 -11.95 -3.11 16.27
N LYS A 237 -12.69 -2.21 15.64
CA LYS A 237 -12.31 -1.57 14.37
C LYS A 237 -10.99 -0.80 14.48
N TYR A 238 -10.78 -0.10 15.59
CA TYR A 238 -9.52 0.58 15.87
C TYR A 238 -8.36 -0.43 15.99
N HIS A 239 -8.53 -1.51 16.75
CA HIS A 239 -7.52 -2.56 16.87
C HIS A 239 -7.27 -3.29 15.55
N PHE A 240 -8.31 -3.50 14.74
CA PHE A 240 -8.21 -4.03 13.39
C PHE A 240 -7.35 -3.14 12.51
N ALA A 241 -7.62 -1.83 12.49
CA ALA A 241 -6.85 -0.87 11.71
C ALA A 241 -5.38 -0.80 12.16
N LYS A 242 -5.14 -0.86 13.48
CA LYS A 242 -3.81 -0.92 14.08
C LYS A 242 -3.04 -2.18 13.68
N ARG A 243 -3.67 -3.35 13.75
CA ARG A 243 -3.10 -4.64 13.32
C ARG A 243 -2.81 -4.68 11.82
N ARG A 244 -3.63 -3.99 11.02
CA ARG A 244 -3.50 -3.90 9.56
C ARG A 244 -2.85 -2.60 9.07
N SER A 245 -2.11 -1.93 9.95
CA SER A 245 -1.33 -0.74 9.61
C SER A 245 -0.35 -0.99 8.47
N TYR A 246 0.06 -2.23 8.30
CA TYR A 246 0.90 -2.70 7.21
C TYR A 246 0.37 -2.36 5.81
N VAL A 247 -0.95 -2.29 5.62
CA VAL A 247 -1.58 -1.91 4.34
C VAL A 247 -1.20 -0.48 3.96
N PHE A 248 -1.15 0.41 4.95
CA PHE A 248 -0.77 1.81 4.74
C PHE A 248 0.72 1.97 4.59
N ILE A 249 1.52 1.19 5.33
CA ILE A 249 2.98 1.17 5.17
C ILE A 249 3.33 0.83 3.71
N ASP A 250 2.79 -0.27 3.19
CA ASP A 250 2.97 -0.69 1.80
C ASP A 250 2.61 0.41 0.80
N PHE A 251 1.44 1.00 0.99
CA PHE A 251 0.92 2.03 0.11
C PHE A 251 1.87 3.24 0.08
N TYR A 252 2.24 3.77 1.24
CA TYR A 252 3.06 4.96 1.32
C TYR A 252 4.50 4.73 0.87
N GLU A 253 5.09 3.58 1.20
CA GLU A 253 6.45 3.23 0.74
C GLU A 253 6.55 3.13 -0.79
N ARG A 254 5.43 2.81 -1.47
CA ARG A 254 5.36 2.87 -2.94
C ARG A 254 4.96 4.25 -3.46
N LEU A 255 4.14 5.00 -2.73
CA LEU A 255 3.64 6.32 -3.14
C LEU A 255 4.76 7.37 -3.13
N ILE A 256 5.54 7.43 -2.04
CA ILE A 256 6.63 8.39 -1.85
C ILE A 256 7.61 8.41 -3.05
N PRO A 257 8.26 7.29 -3.43
CA PRO A 257 9.22 7.28 -4.52
C PRO A 257 8.57 7.63 -5.86
N LYS A 258 7.31 7.26 -6.10
CA LYS A 258 6.60 7.64 -7.32
C LYS A 258 6.35 9.15 -7.39
N ILE A 259 5.91 9.79 -6.30
CA ILE A 259 5.72 11.25 -6.27
C ILE A 259 7.07 11.98 -6.42
N GLN A 260 8.12 11.52 -5.73
CA GLN A 260 9.47 12.06 -5.88
C GLN A 260 9.95 11.97 -7.34
N ALA A 261 9.74 10.83 -7.99
CA ALA A 261 10.09 10.64 -9.39
C ALA A 261 9.33 11.62 -10.31
N LEU A 262 8.03 11.84 -10.07
CA LEU A 262 7.25 12.82 -10.83
C LEU A 262 7.85 14.23 -10.73
N MET A 263 8.29 14.64 -9.55
CA MET A 263 8.92 15.95 -9.33
C MET A 263 10.30 16.05 -9.99
N VAL A 264 11.14 15.03 -9.84
CA VAL A 264 12.50 15.00 -10.41
C VAL A 264 12.48 14.97 -11.94
N GLN A 265 11.54 14.22 -12.52
CA GLN A 265 11.41 14.09 -13.98
C GLN A 265 10.76 15.30 -14.65
N ASN A 266 10.11 16.19 -13.87
CA ASN A 266 9.43 17.38 -14.38
C ASN A 266 9.88 18.65 -13.65
N PRO A 267 11.19 18.99 -13.69
CA PRO A 267 11.75 20.12 -12.93
C PRO A 267 11.22 21.50 -13.36
N GLN A 268 10.62 21.59 -14.56
CA GLN A 268 9.97 22.79 -15.07
C GLN A 268 8.59 23.05 -14.44
N ASP A 269 7.94 22.00 -13.93
CA ASP A 269 6.67 22.10 -13.25
C ASP A 269 6.91 22.56 -11.79
N LYS A 270 5.92 23.23 -11.19
CA LYS A 270 6.08 23.85 -9.86
C LYS A 270 5.16 23.24 -8.80
N TYR A 271 4.16 22.49 -9.25
CA TYR A 271 3.10 21.97 -8.40
C TYR A 271 2.81 20.51 -8.72
N ILE A 272 2.39 19.77 -7.71
CA ILE A 272 1.64 18.53 -7.88
C ILE A 272 0.16 18.88 -7.79
N CYS A 273 -0.58 18.48 -8.80
CA CYS A 273 -2.02 18.54 -8.84
C CYS A 273 -2.59 17.21 -8.34
N PHE A 274 -3.56 17.30 -7.44
CA PHE A 274 -4.47 16.22 -7.09
C PHE A 274 -5.77 16.54 -7.80
N ALA A 275 -6.18 15.73 -8.77
CA ALA A 275 -7.40 15.93 -9.54
C ALA A 275 -8.29 14.69 -9.56
N GLY A 276 -9.60 14.87 -9.51
CA GLY A 276 -10.54 13.76 -9.56
C GLY A 276 -11.91 14.16 -9.05
N TYR A 277 -12.76 13.16 -8.94
CA TYR A 277 -14.18 13.35 -8.78
C TYR A 277 -14.70 12.18 -7.96
N MET A 278 -15.15 12.44 -6.72
CA MET A 278 -15.78 11.42 -5.88
C MET A 278 -17.23 11.82 -5.62
N LYS A 279 -18.18 10.95 -5.99
CA LYS A 279 -19.61 11.12 -5.75
C LYS A 279 -20.02 10.48 -4.44
#